data_AF-A0A3M1VCI8-F1
#
_entry.id   AF-A0A3M1VCI8-F1
#
_cell.length_a   1.000
_cell.length_b   1.000
_cell.length_c   1.000
_cell.angle_alpha   90.00
_cell.angle_beta   90.00
_cell.angle_gamma   90.00
#
_symmetry.space_group_name_H-M   'P 1'
#
loop_
_entity.id
_entity.type
_entity.pdbx_description
1 polymer ?
#
loop_
_entity_poly.entity_id
_entity_poly.type
_entity_poly.pdbx_seq_one_letter_code
_entity_poly.pdbx_strand_id
1 'polypeptide(L)'
;MKTSWDWLNEYVRLEVAPQEAAERLTMAGLNLEELLERDGDVVLDLEVTSNRPDCLGHIGVARELAVLFGQSLRIPNAEVSESDTPAETLTSVTIECPDLCPRYVARVIRGVRVGPSPDWMQRRLRAIGIEPINNVVDATNYVLMECGQPLHAFDFAKLAGQRIVVRRARAGEKILAINHREYELSPEMCVIADAERPVAIGGVMGGAETEITEQTRDVLIEVAEFAPLSIRNTARRLNLHSDSSFRFERGVDPCQLDWASRRCCELILATAGGELARDCVWAGEPPPQTPCRVRLRFAQVPRLLGIEVPPAECVQI
;
A
#
# COMPACT_ATOMS: atom_id res chain seq x y z
N MET A 1 4.49 -13.52 4.72
CA MET A 1 4.81 -12.11 4.40
C MET A 1 6.30 -12.04 4.35
N LYS A 2 6.85 -11.97 3.14
CA LYS A 2 8.29 -11.97 2.92
C LYS A 2 8.85 -10.60 3.23
N THR A 3 9.77 -10.56 4.17
CA THR A 3 10.33 -9.33 4.72
C THR A 3 11.85 -9.37 4.62
N SER A 4 12.40 -8.45 3.84
CA SER A 4 13.85 -8.29 3.61
C SER A 4 14.53 -7.78 4.88
N TRP A 5 15.59 -8.45 5.32
CA TRP A 5 16.38 -8.04 6.49
C TRP A 5 17.13 -6.73 6.24
N ASP A 6 17.76 -6.60 5.07
CA ASP A 6 18.44 -5.36 4.68
C ASP A 6 17.49 -4.16 4.63
N TRP A 7 16.28 -4.36 4.11
CA TRP A 7 15.26 -3.31 4.07
C TRP A 7 14.72 -2.96 5.45
N LEU A 8 14.49 -3.95 6.33
CA LEU A 8 14.11 -3.71 7.73
C LEU A 8 15.12 -2.83 8.47
N ASN A 9 16.41 -3.06 8.24
CA ASN A 9 17.48 -2.33 8.91
C ASN A 9 17.54 -0.83 8.58
N GLU A 10 16.86 -0.37 7.53
CA GLU A 10 16.69 1.07 7.28
C GLU A 10 15.73 1.73 8.27
N TYR A 11 14.74 0.97 8.75
CA TYR A 11 13.69 1.44 9.65
C TYR A 11 14.05 1.25 11.12
N VAL A 12 14.70 0.13 11.43
CA VAL A 12 15.12 -0.20 12.79
C VAL A 12 16.49 -0.83 12.73
N ARG A 13 17.49 -0.13 13.27
CA ARG A 13 18.85 -0.66 13.30
C ARG A 13 18.94 -1.73 14.38
N LEU A 14 19.11 -2.98 13.97
CA LEU A 14 19.26 -4.12 14.86
C LEU A 14 20.70 -4.63 14.82
N GLU A 15 21.35 -4.72 15.98
CA GLU A 15 22.70 -5.27 16.12
C GLU A 15 22.64 -6.74 16.56
N VAL A 16 21.75 -7.52 15.93
CA VAL A 16 21.53 -8.94 16.19
C VAL A 16 21.46 -9.73 14.89
N ALA A 17 21.59 -11.06 14.98
CA ALA A 17 21.40 -11.92 13.82
C ALA A 17 19.90 -12.00 13.42
N PRO A 18 19.57 -12.17 12.13
CA PRO A 18 18.19 -12.34 11.67
C PRO A 18 17.40 -13.43 12.42
N GLN A 19 18.08 -14.53 12.78
CA GLN A 19 17.52 -15.63 13.56
C GLN A 19 16.99 -15.18 14.92
N GLU A 20 17.74 -14.36 15.66
CA GLU A 20 17.31 -13.87 16.98
C GLU A 20 16.08 -12.96 16.86
N ALA A 21 16.05 -12.11 15.83
CA ALA A 21 14.89 -11.27 15.56
C ALA A 21 13.65 -12.09 15.20
N ALA A 22 13.79 -13.12 14.37
CA ALA A 22 12.70 -14.01 14.01
C ALA A 22 12.14 -14.81 15.21
N GLU A 23 13.02 -15.24 16.13
CA GLU A 23 12.60 -15.89 17.38
C GLU A 23 11.75 -14.96 18.25
N ARG A 24 12.17 -13.70 18.44
CA ARG A 24 11.38 -12.73 19.22
C ARG A 24 10.07 -12.36 18.55
N LEU A 25 10.06 -12.22 17.22
CA LEU A 25 8.82 -12.01 16.45
C LEU A 25 7.83 -13.17 16.64
N THR A 26 8.34 -14.41 16.59
CA THR A 26 7.53 -15.61 16.83
C THR A 26 6.93 -15.60 18.24
N MET A 27 7.72 -15.28 19.26
CA MET A 27 7.23 -15.14 20.64
C MET A 27 6.20 -14.01 20.82
N ALA A 28 6.20 -13.00 19.94
CA ALA A 28 5.23 -11.92 19.88
C ALA A 28 3.98 -12.23 19.03
N GLY A 29 3.89 -13.44 18.46
CA GLY A 29 2.75 -13.89 17.66
C GLY A 29 2.85 -13.60 16.15
N LEU A 30 4.05 -13.25 15.66
CA LEU A 30 4.38 -13.21 14.24
C LEU A 30 5.28 -14.40 13.91
N ASN A 31 4.65 -15.54 13.64
CA ASN A 31 5.38 -16.80 13.44
C ASN A 31 6.28 -16.70 12.21
N LEU A 32 7.51 -17.20 12.36
CA LEU A 32 8.38 -17.45 11.22
C LEU A 32 7.99 -18.78 10.55
N GLU A 33 7.70 -18.74 9.25
CA GLU A 33 7.57 -19.94 8.44
C GLU A 33 8.95 -20.44 7.99
N GLU A 34 9.77 -19.55 7.42
CA GLU A 34 11.10 -19.88 6.89
C GLU A 34 12.02 -18.66 6.85
N LEU A 35 13.33 -18.90 6.98
CA LEU A 35 14.39 -17.96 6.63
C LEU A 35 15.00 -18.35 5.29
N LEU A 36 14.97 -17.42 4.34
CA LEU A 36 15.44 -17.64 2.97
C LEU A 36 16.65 -16.76 2.70
N GLU A 37 17.68 -17.30 2.06
CA GLU A 37 18.72 -16.49 1.42
C GLU A 37 18.35 -16.24 -0.04
N ARG A 38 18.18 -14.97 -0.42
CA ARG A 38 17.78 -14.61 -1.79
C ARG A 38 18.38 -13.27 -2.21
N ASP A 39 18.94 -13.22 -3.41
CA ASP A 39 19.55 -12.00 -3.99
C ASP A 39 20.61 -11.34 -3.07
N GLY A 40 21.27 -12.12 -2.19
CA GLY A 40 22.27 -11.64 -1.24
C GLY A 40 21.71 -11.06 0.07
N ASP A 41 20.41 -11.20 0.30
CA ASP A 41 19.69 -10.75 1.49
C ASP A 41 19.09 -11.96 2.24
N VAL A 42 18.81 -11.78 3.54
CA VAL A 42 18.08 -12.73 4.37
C VAL A 42 16.62 -12.29 4.42
N VAL A 43 15.71 -13.17 4.04
CA VAL A 43 14.27 -12.88 3.97
C VAL A 43 13.55 -13.71 5.02
N LEU A 44 12.83 -13.01 5.90
CA LEU A 44 11.94 -13.61 6.89
C LEU A 44 10.58 -13.82 6.23
N ASP A 45 10.14 -15.06 6.05
CA ASP A 45 8.74 -15.34 5.67
C ASP A 45 7.88 -15.46 6.93
N LEU A 46 7.08 -14.42 7.19
CA LEU A 46 6.29 -14.30 8.41
C LEU A 46 4.82 -14.65 8.16
N GLU A 47 4.26 -15.55 8.97
CA GLU A 47 2.82 -15.80 8.98
C GLU A 47 2.11 -14.64 9.70
N VAL A 48 1.42 -13.80 8.94
CA VAL A 48 0.68 -12.65 9.49
C VAL A 48 -0.78 -13.01 9.67
N THR A 49 -1.21 -13.03 10.94
CA THR A 49 -2.59 -13.29 11.33
C THR A 49 -3.54 -12.16 10.90
N SER A 50 -4.83 -12.47 10.74
CA SER A 50 -5.82 -11.52 10.20
C SER A 50 -6.05 -10.27 11.07
N ASN A 51 -5.70 -10.32 12.35
CA ASN A 51 -5.76 -9.20 13.27
C ASN A 51 -4.50 -8.32 13.28
N ARG A 52 -3.49 -8.63 12.46
CA ARG A 52 -2.22 -7.88 12.34
C ARG A 52 -1.97 -7.33 10.93
N PRO A 53 -2.94 -6.66 10.28
CA PRO A 53 -2.72 -6.09 8.94
C PRO A 53 -1.60 -5.04 8.93
N ASP A 54 -1.31 -4.43 10.09
CA ASP A 54 -0.19 -3.51 10.28
C ASP A 54 1.16 -4.15 9.90
N CYS A 55 1.32 -5.47 10.06
CA CYS A 55 2.54 -6.20 9.73
C CYS A 55 2.61 -6.68 8.27
N LEU A 56 1.68 -6.26 7.40
CA LEU A 56 1.72 -6.56 5.96
C LEU A 56 2.60 -5.60 5.14
N GLY A 57 3.50 -4.90 5.82
CA GLY A 57 4.57 -4.09 5.25
C GLY A 57 5.80 -4.04 6.17
N HIS A 58 6.96 -3.71 5.59
CA HIS A 58 8.24 -3.68 6.30
C HIS A 58 8.22 -2.72 7.50
N ILE A 59 7.57 -1.56 7.38
CA ILE A 59 7.44 -0.57 8.49
C ILE A 59 6.71 -1.16 9.70
N GLY A 60 5.68 -1.98 9.47
CA GLY A 60 4.95 -2.62 10.56
C GLY A 60 5.78 -3.67 11.30
N VAL A 61 6.49 -4.51 10.55
CA VAL A 61 7.42 -5.48 11.13
C VAL A 61 8.57 -4.78 11.86
N ALA A 62 9.12 -3.70 11.27
CA ALA A 62 10.15 -2.88 11.90
C ALA A 62 9.65 -2.22 13.20
N ARG A 63 8.37 -1.82 13.26
CA ARG A 63 7.75 -1.28 14.48
C ARG A 63 7.69 -2.32 15.60
N GLU A 64 7.31 -3.56 15.28
CA GLU A 64 7.34 -4.66 16.26
C GLU A 64 8.75 -4.92 16.76
N LEU A 65 9.73 -5.00 15.87
CA LEU A 65 11.13 -5.18 16.24
C LEU A 65 11.66 -4.02 17.09
N ALA A 66 11.26 -2.79 16.78
CA ALA A 66 11.64 -1.62 17.57
C ALA A 66 11.16 -1.76 19.04
N VAL A 67 9.94 -2.24 19.26
CA VAL A 67 9.43 -2.52 20.61
C VAL A 67 10.18 -3.68 21.26
N LEU A 68 10.35 -4.80 20.56
CA LEU A 68 10.97 -6.03 21.09
C LEU A 68 12.46 -5.87 21.46
N PHE A 69 13.15 -4.91 20.85
CA PHE A 69 14.55 -4.63 21.10
C PHE A 69 14.80 -3.28 21.79
N GLY A 70 13.73 -2.54 22.14
CA GLY A 70 13.85 -1.21 22.75
C GLY A 70 14.58 -0.20 21.87
N GLN A 71 14.44 -0.32 20.55
CA GLN A 71 15.09 0.54 19.55
C GLN A 71 14.13 1.62 19.06
N SER A 72 14.68 2.67 18.43
CA SER A 72 13.87 3.71 17.79
C SER A 72 13.53 3.32 16.35
N LEU A 73 12.25 3.44 16.00
CA LEU A 73 11.77 3.34 14.62
C LEU A 73 12.06 4.64 13.86
N ARG A 74 12.53 4.52 12.61
CA ARG A 74 12.85 5.63 11.71
C ARG A 74 12.03 5.50 10.43
N ILE A 75 10.97 6.28 10.29
CA ILE A 75 10.16 6.35 9.07
C ILE A 75 10.55 7.63 8.31
N PRO A 76 10.86 7.57 7.00
CA PRO A 76 11.17 8.77 6.24
C PRO A 76 9.92 9.66 6.12
N ASN A 77 10.10 10.98 6.06
CA ASN A 77 8.99 11.93 5.97
C ASN A 77 8.24 11.89 4.63
N ALA A 78 8.78 11.21 3.61
CA ALA A 78 8.31 11.21 2.22
C ALA A 78 8.25 12.63 1.62
N GLU A 79 9.42 13.26 1.49
CA GLU A 79 9.56 14.64 1.01
C GLU A 79 9.59 14.66 -0.53
N VAL A 80 8.77 15.52 -1.12
CA VAL A 80 8.66 15.67 -2.58
C VAL A 80 8.77 17.12 -2.98
N SER A 81 9.45 17.37 -4.11
CA SER A 81 9.46 18.69 -4.73
C SER A 81 8.24 18.81 -5.64
N GLU A 82 7.38 19.78 -5.35
CA GLU A 82 6.17 20.06 -6.12
C GLU A 82 6.39 21.25 -7.07
N SER A 83 5.66 21.24 -8.19
CA SER A 83 5.56 22.38 -9.11
C SER A 83 4.56 23.43 -8.63
N ASP A 84 4.43 24.51 -9.40
CA ASP A 84 3.39 25.51 -9.16
C ASP A 84 2.01 25.10 -9.70
N THR A 85 1.91 24.03 -10.49
CA THR A 85 0.66 23.60 -11.12
C THR A 85 -0.18 22.79 -10.13
N PRO A 86 -1.38 23.24 -9.70
CA PRO A 86 -2.19 22.48 -8.75
C PRO A 86 -2.78 21.22 -9.37
N ALA A 87 -2.78 20.10 -8.65
CA ALA A 87 -3.33 18.82 -9.12
C ALA A 87 -4.81 18.92 -9.55
N GLU A 88 -5.62 19.71 -8.83
CA GLU A 88 -7.03 19.94 -9.15
C GLU A 88 -7.26 20.65 -10.50
N THR A 89 -6.24 21.32 -11.06
CA THR A 89 -6.34 21.92 -12.39
C THR A 89 -6.07 20.91 -13.51
N LEU A 90 -5.44 19.77 -13.18
CA LEU A 90 -5.10 18.71 -14.12
C LEU A 90 -6.14 17.58 -14.08
N THR A 91 -6.64 17.24 -12.89
CA THR A 91 -7.55 16.11 -12.71
C THR A 91 -8.62 16.38 -11.66
N SER A 92 -9.65 15.54 -11.65
CA SER A 92 -10.71 15.53 -10.65
C SER A 92 -11.04 14.11 -10.25
N VAL A 93 -11.36 13.89 -8.98
CA VAL A 93 -11.83 12.60 -8.46
C VAL A 93 -13.24 12.78 -7.90
N THR A 94 -14.17 11.93 -8.32
CA THR A 94 -15.53 11.87 -7.77
C THR A 94 -15.80 10.48 -7.20
N ILE A 95 -16.37 10.41 -6.00
CA ILE A 95 -16.80 9.15 -5.38
C ILE A 95 -18.33 9.10 -5.37
N GLU A 96 -18.91 8.19 -6.14
CA GLU A 96 -20.36 7.96 -6.22
C GLU A 96 -20.82 6.81 -5.29
N CYS A 97 -19.89 6.01 -4.77
CA CYS A 97 -20.16 4.88 -3.86
C CYS A 97 -19.28 4.94 -2.59
N PRO A 98 -19.50 5.93 -1.71
CA PRO A 98 -18.67 6.12 -0.50
C PRO A 98 -18.72 4.93 0.47
N ASP A 99 -19.75 4.11 0.40
CA ASP A 99 -19.89 2.86 1.16
C ASP A 99 -18.90 1.76 0.70
N LEU A 100 -18.42 1.82 -0.55
CA LEU A 100 -17.41 0.91 -1.08
C LEU A 100 -16.01 1.51 -1.11
N CYS A 101 -15.90 2.83 -1.28
CA CYS A 101 -14.64 3.55 -1.31
C CYS A 101 -14.82 4.85 -0.51
N PRO A 102 -14.53 4.85 0.80
CA PRO A 102 -14.72 6.04 1.63
C PRO A 102 -13.69 7.14 1.35
N ARG A 103 -12.51 6.80 0.82
CA ARG A 103 -11.39 7.73 0.62
C ARG A 103 -10.61 7.39 -0.64
N TYR A 104 -10.24 8.44 -1.39
CA TYR A 104 -9.42 8.31 -2.58
C TYR A 104 -8.51 9.52 -2.74
N VAL A 105 -7.23 9.27 -3.02
CA VAL A 105 -6.20 10.27 -3.24
C VAL A 105 -5.61 10.07 -4.63
N ALA A 106 -5.56 11.16 -5.41
CA ALA A 106 -4.87 11.19 -6.69
C ALA A 106 -3.72 12.22 -6.68
N ARG A 107 -2.55 11.82 -7.19
CA ARG A 107 -1.43 12.71 -7.49
C ARG A 107 -1.03 12.59 -8.95
N VAL A 108 -0.57 13.67 -9.57
CA VAL A 108 -0.21 13.70 -11.00
C VAL A 108 1.26 14.06 -11.15
N ILE A 109 2.02 13.23 -11.85
CA ILE A 109 3.42 13.51 -12.22
C ILE A 109 3.47 13.62 -13.74
N ARG A 110 4.02 14.71 -14.26
CA ARG A 110 4.18 14.93 -15.70
C ARG A 110 5.63 14.76 -16.15
N GLY A 111 5.82 14.32 -17.39
CA GLY A 111 7.14 14.20 -18.01
C GLY A 111 8.05 13.12 -17.43
N VAL A 112 7.50 12.02 -16.91
CA VAL A 112 8.27 10.86 -16.48
C VAL A 112 8.97 10.16 -17.65
N ARG A 113 10.08 9.48 -17.34
CA ARG A 113 10.76 8.56 -18.25
C ARG A 113 10.65 7.14 -17.71
N VAL A 114 9.69 6.39 -18.23
CA VAL A 114 9.52 4.98 -17.89
C VAL A 114 10.70 4.17 -18.42
N GLY A 115 11.26 3.32 -17.57
CA GLY A 115 12.38 2.45 -17.88
C GLY A 115 12.69 1.51 -16.72
N PRO A 116 13.80 0.76 -16.78
CA PRO A 116 14.19 -0.14 -15.70
C PRO A 116 14.38 0.60 -14.37
N SER A 117 13.93 -0.02 -13.28
CA SER A 117 14.21 0.46 -11.92
C SER A 117 15.70 0.40 -11.59
N PRO A 118 16.21 1.24 -10.69
CA PRO A 118 17.60 1.12 -10.24
C PRO A 118 17.83 -0.21 -9.51
N ASP A 119 19.07 -0.71 -9.54
CA ASP A 119 19.40 -2.06 -9.04
C ASP A 119 18.99 -2.30 -7.58
N TRP A 120 19.07 -1.29 -6.73
CA TRP A 120 18.70 -1.42 -5.31
C TRP A 120 17.22 -1.73 -5.13
N MET A 121 16.34 -1.14 -5.95
CA MET A 121 14.90 -1.38 -5.90
C MET A 121 14.58 -2.76 -6.48
N GLN A 122 15.21 -3.10 -7.61
CA GLN A 122 15.05 -4.42 -8.22
C GLN A 122 15.46 -5.55 -7.27
N ARG A 123 16.61 -5.42 -6.60
CA ARG A 123 17.10 -6.43 -5.64
C ARG A 123 16.11 -6.63 -4.48
N ARG A 124 15.58 -5.54 -3.91
CA ARG A 124 14.60 -5.62 -2.81
C ARG A 124 13.32 -6.33 -3.23
N LEU A 125 12.76 -5.94 -4.38
CA LEU A 125 11.55 -6.57 -4.90
C LEU A 125 11.79 -8.05 -5.21
N ARG A 126 12.90 -8.40 -5.87
CA ARG A 126 13.25 -9.80 -6.14
C ARG A 126 13.44 -10.60 -4.85
N ALA A 127 14.12 -10.06 -3.84
CA ALA A 127 14.32 -10.74 -2.55
C ALA A 127 12.99 -11.21 -1.94
N ILE A 128 11.95 -10.37 -1.99
CA ILE A 128 10.62 -10.72 -1.48
C ILE A 128 9.71 -11.42 -2.49
N GLY A 129 10.22 -11.74 -3.68
CA GLY A 129 9.54 -12.54 -4.70
C GLY A 129 8.70 -11.78 -5.71
N ILE A 130 8.88 -10.47 -5.82
CA ILE A 130 8.25 -9.63 -6.83
C ILE A 130 9.22 -9.43 -7.99
N GLU A 131 8.80 -9.76 -9.20
CA GLU A 131 9.61 -9.51 -10.40
C GLU A 131 9.52 -8.01 -10.78
N PRO A 132 10.66 -7.31 -10.91
CA PRO A 132 10.68 -5.92 -11.34
C PRO A 132 10.17 -5.75 -12.79
N ILE A 133 9.46 -4.67 -13.05
CA ILE A 133 8.84 -4.37 -14.35
C ILE A 133 9.41 -3.07 -14.91
N ASN A 134 9.16 -1.96 -14.23
CA ASN A 134 9.68 -0.63 -14.59
C ASN A 134 9.62 0.29 -13.37
N ASN A 135 10.36 1.39 -13.42
CA ASN A 135 10.52 2.35 -12.33
C ASN A 135 9.23 2.97 -11.78
N VAL A 136 8.11 2.98 -12.52
CA VAL A 136 6.82 3.46 -12.03
C VAL A 136 6.03 2.34 -11.35
N VAL A 137 5.90 1.19 -12.01
CA VAL A 137 5.18 0.03 -11.46
C VAL A 137 5.89 -0.49 -10.22
N ASP A 138 7.22 -0.57 -10.26
CA ASP A 138 8.04 -1.03 -9.14
C ASP A 138 7.95 -0.08 -7.96
N ALA A 139 7.83 1.24 -8.17
CA ALA A 139 7.60 2.19 -7.08
C ALA A 139 6.26 1.91 -6.36
N THR A 140 5.19 1.57 -7.09
CA THR A 140 3.91 1.19 -6.46
C THR A 140 4.01 -0.11 -5.66
N ASN A 141 4.66 -1.14 -6.20
CA ASN A 141 4.90 -2.41 -5.51
C ASN A 141 5.83 -2.23 -4.31
N TYR A 142 6.82 -1.37 -4.44
CA TYR A 142 7.76 -1.07 -3.37
C TYR A 142 7.05 -0.42 -2.19
N VAL A 143 6.26 0.64 -2.41
CA VAL A 143 5.52 1.29 -1.31
C VAL A 143 4.46 0.38 -0.71
N LEU A 144 3.80 -0.45 -1.53
CA LEU A 144 2.92 -1.52 -1.07
C LEU A 144 3.61 -2.43 -0.06
N MET A 145 4.81 -2.91 -0.38
CA MET A 145 5.57 -3.77 0.53
C MET A 145 6.23 -3.01 1.67
N GLU A 146 6.47 -1.70 1.52
CA GLU A 146 7.06 -0.83 2.54
C GLU A 146 6.11 -0.59 3.71
N CYS A 147 4.87 -0.19 3.41
CA CYS A 147 3.90 0.27 4.42
C CYS A 147 2.58 -0.51 4.44
N GLY A 148 2.36 -1.44 3.50
CA GLY A 148 1.14 -2.23 3.42
C GLY A 148 -0.05 -1.52 2.75
N GLN A 149 0.13 -0.30 2.24
CA GLN A 149 -0.90 0.43 1.48
C GLN A 149 -0.80 0.08 0.00
N PRO A 150 -1.83 -0.51 -0.64
CA PRO A 150 -1.83 -0.70 -2.08
C PRO A 150 -2.00 0.62 -2.84
N LEU A 151 -1.29 0.74 -3.96
CA LEU A 151 -1.33 1.87 -4.87
C LEU A 151 -1.52 1.36 -6.29
N HIS A 152 -1.96 2.26 -7.16
CA HIS A 152 -1.97 2.01 -8.60
C HIS A 152 -1.45 3.23 -9.36
N ALA A 153 -0.94 3.01 -10.57
CA ALA A 153 -0.47 4.06 -11.45
C ALA A 153 -1.16 3.90 -12.80
N PHE A 154 -1.87 4.94 -13.24
CA PHE A 154 -2.51 5.01 -14.55
C PHE A 154 -1.67 5.85 -15.51
N ASP A 155 -1.61 5.44 -16.78
CA ASP A 155 -1.16 6.33 -17.84
C ASP A 155 -2.18 7.47 -17.99
N PHE A 156 -1.78 8.66 -17.55
CA PHE A 156 -2.67 9.81 -17.43
C PHE A 156 -3.21 10.26 -18.79
N ALA A 157 -2.45 10.06 -19.87
CA ALA A 157 -2.89 10.40 -21.22
C ALA A 157 -3.97 9.45 -21.75
N LYS A 158 -4.10 8.24 -21.18
CA LYS A 158 -5.09 7.23 -21.59
C LYS A 158 -6.42 7.35 -20.82
N LEU A 159 -6.48 8.18 -19.77
CA LEU A 159 -7.72 8.43 -19.01
C LEU A 159 -8.62 9.42 -19.76
N ALA A 160 -9.79 8.95 -20.21
CA ALA A 160 -10.75 9.81 -20.90
C ALA A 160 -11.22 10.94 -19.98
N GLY A 161 -11.10 12.17 -20.46
CA GLY A 161 -11.44 13.38 -19.69
C GLY A 161 -10.51 13.66 -18.50
N GLN A 162 -9.36 12.97 -18.39
CA GLN A 162 -8.36 13.17 -17.34
C GLN A 162 -8.94 13.21 -15.92
N ARG A 163 -9.95 12.37 -15.66
CA ARG A 163 -10.68 12.33 -14.40
C ARG A 163 -10.90 10.91 -13.92
N ILE A 164 -11.16 10.78 -12.63
CA ILE A 164 -11.53 9.52 -11.99
C ILE A 164 -12.95 9.64 -11.42
N VAL A 165 -13.75 8.60 -11.66
CA VAL A 165 -15.07 8.39 -11.10
C VAL A 165 -15.07 7.02 -10.42
N VAL A 166 -15.07 7.02 -9.10
CA VAL A 166 -15.20 5.80 -8.29
C VAL A 166 -16.68 5.50 -8.12
N ARG A 167 -17.14 4.39 -8.70
CA ARG A 167 -18.57 4.06 -8.72
C ARG A 167 -18.79 2.56 -8.68
N ARG A 168 -20.05 2.17 -8.54
CA ARG A 168 -20.46 0.79 -8.78
C ARG A 168 -20.36 0.45 -10.27
N ALA A 169 -20.05 -0.81 -10.57
CA ALA A 169 -20.14 -1.29 -11.94
C ALA A 169 -21.58 -1.21 -12.45
N ARG A 170 -21.75 -1.05 -13.76
CA ARG A 170 -23.06 -1.13 -14.43
C ARG A 170 -23.36 -2.58 -14.80
N ALA A 171 -24.64 -2.92 -14.93
CA ALA A 171 -25.05 -4.27 -15.32
C ALA A 171 -24.50 -4.60 -16.72
N GLY A 172 -23.81 -5.75 -16.85
CA GLY A 172 -23.19 -6.20 -18.09
C GLY A 172 -21.93 -5.42 -18.49
N GLU A 173 -21.42 -4.55 -17.61
CA GLU A 173 -20.15 -3.86 -17.83
C GLU A 173 -18.99 -4.87 -17.79
N LYS A 174 -17.98 -4.64 -18.64
CA LYS A 174 -16.82 -5.52 -18.78
C LYS A 174 -15.54 -4.71 -18.67
N ILE A 175 -14.46 -5.38 -18.28
CA ILE A 175 -13.13 -4.81 -18.25
C ILE A 175 -12.09 -5.82 -18.70
N LEU A 176 -11.14 -5.37 -19.53
CA LEU A 176 -9.91 -6.09 -19.81
C LEU A 176 -8.87 -5.76 -18.73
N ALA A 177 -8.57 -6.72 -17.86
CA ALA A 177 -7.58 -6.53 -16.82
C ALA A 177 -6.14 -6.68 -17.35
N ILE A 178 -5.15 -6.20 -16.59
CA ILE A 178 -3.71 -6.27 -16.94
C ILE A 178 -3.18 -7.70 -17.13
N ASN A 179 -3.89 -8.74 -16.68
CA ASN A 179 -3.57 -10.13 -16.98
C ASN A 179 -4.09 -10.59 -18.36
N HIS A 180 -4.54 -9.64 -19.19
CA HIS A 180 -5.12 -9.83 -20.52
C HIS A 180 -6.33 -10.77 -20.56
N ARG A 181 -7.11 -10.81 -19.47
CA ARG A 181 -8.40 -11.51 -19.41
C ARG A 181 -9.53 -10.51 -19.27
N GLU A 182 -10.64 -10.80 -19.95
CA GLU A 182 -11.87 -10.03 -19.84
C GLU A 182 -12.71 -10.54 -18.67
N TYR A 183 -13.22 -9.62 -17.87
CA TYR A 183 -14.07 -9.90 -16.73
C TYR A 183 -15.41 -9.19 -16.87
N GLU A 184 -16.50 -9.91 -16.60
CA GLU A 184 -17.84 -9.34 -16.47
C GLU A 184 -18.05 -8.86 -15.04
N LEU A 185 -18.49 -7.61 -14.90
CA LEU A 185 -18.61 -6.92 -13.62
C LEU A 185 -20.06 -6.94 -13.14
N SER A 186 -20.24 -7.19 -11.84
CA SER A 186 -21.56 -7.11 -11.21
C SER A 186 -21.80 -5.73 -10.60
N PRO A 187 -23.05 -5.24 -10.51
CA PRO A 187 -23.37 -3.96 -9.88
C PRO A 187 -23.02 -3.81 -8.39
N GLU A 188 -22.60 -4.91 -7.74
CA GLU A 188 -22.12 -4.91 -6.37
C GLU A 188 -20.65 -4.50 -6.25
N MET A 189 -19.90 -4.58 -7.35
CA MET A 189 -18.46 -4.33 -7.41
C MET A 189 -18.17 -2.82 -7.50
N CYS A 190 -17.12 -2.39 -6.80
CA CYS A 190 -16.53 -1.07 -6.98
C CYS A 190 -15.61 -1.08 -8.20
N VAL A 191 -15.74 -0.08 -9.06
CA VAL A 191 -14.84 0.16 -10.20
C VAL A 191 -14.25 1.56 -10.09
N ILE A 192 -13.04 1.69 -10.60
CA ILE A 192 -12.45 2.97 -10.91
C ILE A 192 -12.72 3.19 -12.39
N ALA A 193 -13.40 4.28 -12.72
CA ALA A 193 -13.75 4.63 -14.09
C ALA A 193 -13.15 5.99 -14.47
N ASP A 194 -12.93 6.21 -15.76
CA ASP A 194 -12.69 7.54 -16.30
C ASP A 194 -14.01 8.21 -16.71
N ALA A 195 -13.99 9.18 -17.63
CA ALA A 195 -15.21 9.81 -18.12
C ALA A 195 -16.16 8.87 -18.88
N GLU A 196 -15.66 7.75 -19.41
CA GLU A 196 -16.36 6.92 -20.38
C GLU A 196 -16.53 5.46 -19.91
N ARG A 197 -15.51 4.88 -19.26
CA ARG A 197 -15.41 3.43 -19.06
C ARG A 197 -14.66 3.05 -17.78
N PRO A 198 -14.77 1.79 -17.29
CA PRO A 198 -14.00 1.33 -16.16
C PRO A 198 -12.54 1.12 -16.58
N VAL A 199 -11.62 1.59 -15.74
CA VAL A 199 -10.17 1.52 -15.94
C VAL A 199 -9.48 0.65 -14.89
N ALA A 200 -10.17 0.29 -13.80
CA ALA A 200 -9.72 -0.74 -12.85
C ALA A 200 -10.90 -1.36 -12.09
N ILE A 201 -10.69 -2.59 -11.61
CA ILE A 201 -11.52 -3.21 -10.58
C ILE A 201 -10.99 -2.73 -9.23
N GLY A 202 -11.76 -1.88 -8.54
CA GLY A 202 -11.30 -1.16 -7.34
C GLY A 202 -10.71 -2.11 -6.31
N GLY A 203 -9.46 -1.86 -5.92
CA GLY A 203 -8.72 -2.64 -4.92
C GLY A 203 -8.37 -4.09 -5.30
N VAL A 204 -8.64 -4.53 -6.54
CA VAL A 204 -8.39 -5.91 -6.97
C VAL A 204 -7.36 -5.96 -8.10
N MET A 205 -7.60 -5.28 -9.21
CA MET A 205 -6.77 -5.38 -10.42
C MET A 205 -6.94 -4.16 -11.34
N GLY A 206 -5.84 -3.65 -11.88
CA GLY A 206 -5.85 -2.60 -12.90
C GLY A 206 -6.37 -3.08 -14.26
N GLY A 207 -6.85 -2.15 -15.08
CA GLY A 207 -7.22 -2.37 -16.47
C GLY A 207 -6.03 -2.23 -17.41
N ALA A 208 -5.98 -3.05 -18.47
CA ALA A 208 -4.89 -3.05 -19.45
C ALA A 208 -4.85 -1.76 -20.29
N GLU A 209 -5.99 -1.14 -20.54
CA GLU A 209 -6.05 0.03 -21.44
C GLU A 209 -5.38 1.28 -20.87
N THR A 210 -5.22 1.36 -19.56
CA THR A 210 -4.59 2.48 -18.84
C THR A 210 -3.28 2.09 -18.18
N GLU A 211 -2.74 0.91 -18.52
CA GLU A 211 -1.49 0.42 -17.96
C GLU A 211 -0.31 1.31 -18.36
N ILE A 212 0.68 1.35 -17.46
CA ILE A 212 1.94 2.04 -17.69
C ILE A 212 2.75 1.27 -18.73
N THR A 213 3.20 1.97 -19.76
CA THR A 213 4.08 1.44 -20.79
C THR A 213 5.33 2.30 -20.94
N GLU A 214 6.32 1.87 -21.73
CA GLU A 214 7.51 2.67 -22.02
C GLU A 214 7.20 4.03 -22.68
N GLN A 215 6.02 4.17 -23.28
CA GLN A 215 5.56 5.40 -23.92
C GLN A 215 4.90 6.37 -22.95
N THR A 216 4.51 5.91 -21.75
CA THR A 216 3.86 6.75 -20.75
C THR A 216 4.77 7.92 -20.36
N ARG A 217 4.20 9.13 -20.38
CA ARG A 217 4.90 10.38 -20.01
C ARG A 217 4.28 11.04 -18.81
N ASP A 218 2.99 10.88 -18.60
CA ASP A 218 2.27 11.48 -17.49
C ASP A 218 1.56 10.37 -16.73
N VAL A 219 1.63 10.41 -15.40
CA VAL A 219 1.13 9.34 -14.53
C VAL A 219 0.19 9.93 -13.50
N LEU A 220 -0.95 9.27 -13.30
CA LEU A 220 -1.84 9.50 -12.17
C LEU A 220 -1.65 8.36 -11.16
N ILE A 221 -1.26 8.71 -9.93
CA ILE A 221 -1.05 7.79 -8.83
C ILE A 221 -2.33 7.74 -8.00
N GLU A 222 -2.90 6.56 -7.87
CA GLU A 222 -4.03 6.23 -7.01
C GLU A 222 -3.53 5.70 -5.66
N VAL A 223 -4.07 6.28 -4.58
CA VAL A 223 -4.05 5.68 -3.25
C VAL A 223 -5.44 5.76 -2.65
N ALA A 224 -6.04 4.62 -2.34
CA ALA A 224 -7.44 4.55 -1.93
C ALA A 224 -7.64 3.68 -0.70
N GLU A 225 -8.79 3.87 -0.06
CA GLU A 225 -9.35 2.95 0.92
C GLU A 225 -10.61 2.32 0.31
N PHE A 226 -10.70 0.99 0.37
CA PHE A 226 -11.87 0.24 -0.09
C PHE A 226 -12.47 -0.58 1.05
N ALA A 227 -13.78 -0.80 1.01
CA ALA A 227 -14.50 -1.62 1.98
C ALA A 227 -13.99 -3.09 1.92
N PRO A 228 -13.42 -3.64 3.02
CA PRO A 228 -12.75 -4.95 2.99
C PRO A 228 -13.63 -6.10 2.51
N LEU A 229 -14.91 -6.12 2.92
CA LEU A 229 -15.87 -7.13 2.49
C LEU A 229 -16.18 -7.05 0.98
N SER A 230 -16.24 -5.84 0.42
CA SER A 230 -16.47 -5.64 -1.02
C SER A 230 -15.30 -6.19 -1.84
N ILE A 231 -14.07 -5.89 -1.42
CA ILE A 231 -12.86 -6.42 -2.06
C ILE A 231 -12.82 -7.94 -1.99
N ARG A 232 -13.03 -8.52 -0.81
CA ARG A 232 -13.04 -9.97 -0.62
C ARG A 232 -14.04 -10.67 -1.53
N ASN A 233 -15.25 -10.13 -1.60
CA ASN A 233 -16.32 -10.70 -2.43
C ASN A 233 -15.98 -10.59 -3.92
N THR A 234 -15.43 -9.45 -4.35
CA THR A 234 -15.05 -9.19 -5.75
C THR A 234 -13.89 -10.07 -6.18
N ALA A 235 -12.80 -10.10 -5.40
CA ALA A 235 -11.63 -10.94 -5.63
C ALA A 235 -12.01 -12.42 -5.77
N ARG A 236 -12.83 -12.93 -4.83
CA ARG A 236 -13.31 -14.31 -4.88
C ARG A 236 -14.23 -14.59 -6.06
N ARG A 237 -15.16 -13.68 -6.37
CA ARG A 237 -16.13 -13.86 -7.47
C ARG A 237 -15.45 -13.89 -8.84
N LEU A 238 -14.41 -13.08 -9.02
CA LEU A 238 -13.63 -13.01 -10.26
C LEU A 238 -12.45 -13.99 -10.27
N ASN A 239 -12.21 -14.73 -9.17
CA ASN A 239 -11.03 -15.57 -8.96
C ASN A 239 -9.72 -14.80 -9.24
N LEU A 240 -9.65 -13.57 -8.71
CA LEU A 240 -8.55 -12.64 -8.82
C LEU A 240 -8.03 -12.32 -7.43
N HIS A 241 -6.90 -12.93 -7.06
CA HIS A 241 -6.21 -12.65 -5.81
C HIS A 241 -4.86 -11.99 -6.12
N SER A 242 -4.57 -10.88 -5.45
CA SER A 242 -3.32 -10.12 -5.58
C SER A 242 -2.81 -9.71 -4.21
N ASP A 243 -1.53 -9.30 -4.15
CA ASP A 243 -0.94 -8.70 -2.95
C ASP A 243 -1.73 -7.47 -2.47
N SER A 244 -2.29 -6.71 -3.42
CA SER A 244 -3.15 -5.55 -3.15
C SER A 244 -4.48 -5.98 -2.54
N SER A 245 -5.20 -6.92 -3.17
CA SER A 245 -6.51 -7.36 -2.67
C SER A 245 -6.38 -7.98 -1.28
N PHE A 246 -5.33 -8.77 -1.04
CA PHE A 246 -5.06 -9.40 0.24
C PHE A 246 -4.96 -8.42 1.41
N ARG A 247 -4.39 -7.22 1.19
CA ARG A 247 -4.28 -6.15 2.19
C ARG A 247 -5.60 -5.41 2.37
N PHE A 248 -6.25 -5.01 1.29
CA PHE A 248 -7.55 -4.36 1.39
C PHE A 248 -8.61 -5.25 2.07
N GLU A 249 -8.57 -6.57 1.87
CA GLU A 249 -9.45 -7.53 2.56
C GLU A 249 -9.31 -7.52 4.10
N ARG A 250 -8.20 -7.00 4.64
CA ARG A 250 -7.92 -6.89 6.08
C ARG A 250 -7.98 -5.44 6.59
N GLY A 251 -8.26 -4.49 5.71
CA GLY A 251 -8.25 -3.06 6.01
C GLY A 251 -6.86 -2.44 5.91
N VAL A 252 -6.83 -1.17 5.55
CA VAL A 252 -5.63 -0.34 5.47
C VAL A 252 -5.76 0.84 6.43
N ASP A 253 -4.65 1.48 6.78
CA ASP A 253 -4.64 2.63 7.70
C ASP A 253 -5.05 3.91 6.94
N PRO A 254 -6.24 4.50 7.23
CA PRO A 254 -6.71 5.70 6.54
C PRO A 254 -5.79 6.91 6.75
N CYS A 255 -5.00 6.93 7.83
CA CYS A 255 -4.06 8.01 8.12
C CYS A 255 -2.79 7.94 7.26
N GLN A 256 -2.50 6.81 6.62
CA GLN A 256 -1.28 6.61 5.83
C GLN A 256 -1.44 6.93 4.33
N LEU A 257 -2.67 7.17 3.84
CA LEU A 257 -2.93 7.40 2.42
C LEU A 257 -2.06 8.53 1.84
N ASP A 258 -2.00 9.68 2.52
CA ASP A 258 -1.17 10.80 2.06
C ASP A 258 0.32 10.46 2.08
N TRP A 259 0.81 9.88 3.18
CA TRP A 259 2.23 9.50 3.28
C TRP A 259 2.62 8.50 2.20
N ALA A 260 1.83 7.46 1.96
CA ALA A 260 2.07 6.46 0.92
C ALA A 260 2.05 7.09 -0.48
N SER A 261 1.11 8.01 -0.73
CA SER A 261 1.04 8.72 -2.02
C SER A 261 2.29 9.55 -2.28
N ARG A 262 2.77 10.31 -1.27
CA ARG A 262 4.01 11.10 -1.37
C ARG A 262 5.23 10.22 -1.49
N ARG A 263 5.29 9.11 -0.76
CA ARG A 263 6.40 8.16 -0.82
C ARG A 263 6.53 7.53 -2.19
N CYS A 264 5.41 7.20 -2.84
CA CYS A 264 5.40 6.72 -4.21
C CYS A 264 5.89 7.80 -5.19
N CYS A 265 5.41 9.05 -5.04
CA CYS A 265 5.90 10.16 -5.83
C CYS A 265 7.40 10.40 -5.66
N GLU A 266 7.92 10.36 -4.43
CA GLU A 266 9.34 10.52 -4.12
C GLU A 266 10.19 9.50 -4.89
N LEU A 267 9.77 8.23 -4.86
CA LEU A 267 10.45 7.16 -5.59
C LEU A 267 10.38 7.38 -7.10
N ILE A 268 9.20 7.68 -7.65
CA ILE A 268 9.03 7.93 -9.09
C ILE A 268 9.87 9.12 -9.55
N LEU A 269 9.87 10.23 -8.81
CA LEU A 269 10.69 11.41 -9.14
C LEU A 269 12.19 11.05 -9.11
N ALA A 270 12.63 10.27 -8.13
CA ALA A 270 14.02 9.84 -8.02
C ALA A 270 14.46 8.88 -9.14
N THR A 271 13.57 8.03 -9.65
CA THR A 271 13.92 6.95 -10.59
C THR A 271 13.48 7.18 -12.04
N ALA A 272 12.43 7.97 -12.26
CA ALA A 272 11.84 8.28 -13.56
C ALA A 272 11.91 9.78 -13.90
N GLY A 273 12.24 10.64 -12.93
CA GLY A 273 12.17 12.08 -13.07
C GLY A 273 10.72 12.58 -13.19
N GLY A 274 10.55 13.69 -13.89
CA GLY A 274 9.26 14.35 -14.06
C GLY A 274 9.03 15.45 -13.04
N GLU A 275 7.82 16.00 -13.06
CA GLU A 275 7.39 17.14 -12.26
C GLU A 275 6.05 16.82 -11.60
N LEU A 276 6.03 16.81 -10.27
CA LEU A 276 4.84 16.54 -9.47
C LEU A 276 3.96 17.80 -9.42
N ALA A 277 2.68 17.64 -9.73
CA ALA A 277 1.68 18.69 -9.50
C ALA A 277 1.55 19.02 -8.01
N ARG A 278 1.34 20.29 -7.68
CA ARG A 278 1.15 20.76 -6.31
C ARG A 278 -0.07 20.12 -5.67
N ASP A 279 0.06 19.77 -4.40
CA ASP A 279 -0.98 19.15 -3.60
C ASP A 279 -1.47 17.80 -4.19
N CYS A 280 -2.53 17.24 -3.62
CA CYS A 280 -3.21 16.07 -4.16
C CYS A 280 -4.70 16.37 -4.35
N VAL A 281 -5.38 15.58 -5.18
CA VAL A 281 -6.84 15.58 -5.21
C VAL A 281 -7.33 14.56 -4.21
N TRP A 282 -7.88 15.04 -3.09
CA TRP A 282 -8.49 14.21 -2.06
C TRP A 282 -10.02 14.17 -2.25
N ALA A 283 -10.59 12.98 -2.36
CA ALA A 283 -12.03 12.77 -2.39
C ALA A 283 -12.48 11.84 -1.26
N GLY A 284 -13.67 12.12 -0.73
CA GLY A 284 -14.28 11.34 0.35
C GLY A 284 -13.99 11.91 1.74
N GLU A 285 -14.01 11.05 2.75
CA GLU A 285 -13.86 11.46 4.14
C GLU A 285 -12.42 11.87 4.47
N PRO A 286 -12.19 12.88 5.32
CA PRO A 286 -10.86 13.15 5.83
C PRO A 286 -10.36 11.95 6.68
N PRO A 287 -9.03 11.80 6.86
CA PRO A 287 -8.50 10.80 7.77
C PRO A 287 -8.94 11.12 9.22
N PRO A 288 -9.10 10.11 10.09
CA PRO A 288 -9.39 10.33 11.51
C PRO A 288 -8.37 11.27 12.16
N GLN A 289 -8.83 12.38 12.77
CA GLN A 289 -7.93 13.38 13.35
C GLN A 289 -7.41 13.02 14.75
N THR A 290 -8.08 12.10 15.45
CA THR A 290 -7.71 11.73 16.82
C THR A 290 -7.60 10.23 16.96
N PRO A 291 -6.51 9.71 17.57
CA PRO A 291 -6.42 8.29 17.91
C PRO A 291 -7.61 7.83 18.75
N CYS A 292 -8.06 6.60 18.51
CA CYS A 292 -9.07 5.98 19.36
C CYS A 292 -8.54 5.87 20.80
N ARG A 293 -9.26 6.42 21.77
CA ARG A 293 -8.87 6.35 23.18
C ARG A 293 -9.41 5.07 23.80
N VAL A 294 -8.52 4.15 24.12
CA VAL A 294 -8.86 2.91 24.84
C VAL A 294 -8.54 3.08 26.33
N ARG A 295 -9.50 2.76 27.20
CA ARG A 295 -9.29 2.82 28.66
C ARG A 295 -8.77 1.48 29.18
N LEU A 296 -7.47 1.43 29.51
CA LEU A 296 -6.88 0.33 30.27
C LEU A 296 -7.16 0.51 31.76
N ARG A 297 -7.73 -0.50 32.41
CA ARG A 297 -7.87 -0.54 33.88
C ARG A 297 -6.76 -1.43 34.43
N PHE A 298 -5.78 -0.87 35.14
CA PHE A 298 -4.62 -1.63 35.62
C PHE A 298 -5.00 -2.88 36.44
N ALA A 299 -6.05 -2.80 37.26
CA ALA A 299 -6.56 -3.95 38.02
C ALA A 299 -7.03 -5.15 37.15
N GLN A 300 -7.26 -4.95 35.85
CA GLN A 300 -7.62 -6.04 34.94
C GLN A 300 -6.43 -6.84 34.45
N VAL A 301 -5.22 -6.28 34.45
CA VAL A 301 -4.01 -6.93 33.96
C VAL A 301 -3.70 -8.20 34.77
N PRO A 302 -3.53 -8.16 36.11
CA PRO A 302 -3.31 -9.39 36.87
C PRO A 302 -4.53 -10.31 36.90
N ARG A 303 -5.75 -9.76 36.81
CA ARG A 303 -6.98 -10.56 36.76
C ARG A 303 -7.06 -11.43 35.50
N LEU A 304 -6.59 -10.92 34.36
CA LEU A 304 -6.65 -11.61 33.07
C LEU A 304 -5.39 -12.43 32.78
N LEU A 305 -4.21 -11.89 33.07
CA LEU A 305 -2.93 -12.52 32.75
C LEU A 305 -2.40 -13.42 33.88
N GLY A 306 -2.87 -13.25 35.11
CA GLY A 306 -2.36 -13.97 36.29
C GLY A 306 -1.00 -13.49 36.80
N ILE A 307 -0.47 -12.39 36.26
CA ILE A 307 0.81 -11.78 36.65
C ILE A 307 0.63 -10.30 36.98
N GLU A 308 1.38 -9.81 37.95
CA GLU A 308 1.43 -8.38 38.25
C GLU A 308 2.38 -7.67 37.28
N VAL A 309 1.88 -6.61 36.64
CA VAL A 309 2.68 -5.69 35.82
C VAL A 309 2.49 -4.29 36.41
N PRO A 310 3.57 -3.60 36.84
CA PRO A 310 3.48 -2.26 37.40
C PRO A 310 2.74 -1.28 36.46
N PRO A 311 1.93 -0.34 36.98
CA PRO A 311 1.24 0.65 36.15
C PRO A 311 2.18 1.49 35.27
N ALA A 312 3.38 1.81 35.76
CA ALA A 312 4.37 2.54 34.99
C ALA A 312 4.87 1.75 33.78
N GLU A 313 5.07 0.44 33.93
CA GLU A 313 5.46 -0.46 32.85
C GLU A 313 4.32 -0.64 31.84
N CYS A 314 3.07 -0.78 32.32
CA CYS A 314 1.89 -0.79 31.44
C CYS A 314 1.71 0.48 30.60
N VAL A 315 2.26 1.63 31.03
CA VAL A 315 2.20 2.91 30.30
C VAL A 315 3.39 3.05 29.34
N GLN A 316 4.50 2.38 29.65
CA GLN A 316 5.69 2.36 28.80
C GLN A 316 5.51 1.45 27.57
N ILE A 317 4.84 0.31 27.76
CA ILE A 317 4.45 -0.64 26.69
C ILE A 317 3.34 -0.02 25.84
#